data_AF-Q24791-F1
#
_entry.id   AF-Q24791-F1
#
_cell.length_a   1.000
_cell.length_b   1.000
_cell.length_c   1.000
_cell.angle_alpha   90.00
_cell.angle_beta   90.00
_cell.angle_gamma   90.00
#
_symmetry.space_group_name_H-M   'P 1'
#
loop_
_entity.id
_entity.type
_entity.pdbx_description
1 polymer ?
#
loop_
_entity_poly.entity_id
_entity_poly.type
_entity_poly.pdbx_seq_one_letter_code
_entity_poly.pdbx_strand_id
1 'polypeptide(L)' 'DDGLTSTSRSVMKMIGEAKYFFERDPLGQKVVDLLKELEEVFQLLRKKLRTALKSHLRELVAEGK' A
#
# COMPACT_ATOMS: atom_id res chain seq x y z
N ASP A 1 -28.43 -12.47 17.59
CA ASP A 1 -27.81 -12.17 16.28
C ASP A 1 -27.75 -10.66 15.97
N ASP A 2 -28.23 -9.79 16.87
CA ASP A 2 -28.36 -8.34 16.64
C ASP A 2 -27.08 -7.51 16.91
N GLY A 3 -26.11 -8.05 17.65
CA GLY A 3 -24.86 -7.35 17.98
C GLY A 3 -23.84 -7.31 16.83
N LEU A 4 -23.83 -8.35 15.98
CA LEU A 4 -22.91 -8.45 14.85
C LEU A 4 -23.31 -7.49 13.72
N THR A 5 -24.61 -7.33 13.49
CA THR A 5 -25.17 -6.46 12.45
C THR A 5 -25.04 -4.97 12.80
N SER A 6 -25.14 -4.59 14.08
CA SER A 6 -24.94 -3.21 14.53
C SER A 6 -23.48 -2.77 14.42
N THR A 7 -22.55 -3.65 14.81
CA THR A 7 -21.09 -3.43 14.66
C THR A 7 -20.72 -3.30 13.18
N SER A 8 -21.24 -4.18 12.33
CA SER A 8 -21.01 -4.13 10.88
C SER A 8 -21.49 -2.83 10.25
N ARG A 9 -22.66 -2.32 10.67
CA ARG A 9 -23.19 -1.03 10.20
C ARG A 9 -22.32 0.16 10.63
N SER A 10 -21.82 0.13 11.87
CA SER A 10 -20.93 1.17 12.40
C SER A 10 -19.61 1.23 11.63
N VAL A 11 -19.00 0.07 11.38
CA VAL A 11 -17.77 -0.04 10.57
C VAL A 11 -18.01 0.45 9.14
N MET A 12 -19.12 0.06 8.52
CA MET A 12 -19.45 0.50 7.15
C MET A 12 -19.64 2.01 7.05
N LYS A 13 -20.20 2.64 8.09
CA LYS A 13 -20.32 4.10 8.19
C LYS A 13 -18.95 4.78 8.31
N MET A 14 -18.09 4.29 9.21
CA MET A 14 -16.72 4.84 9.36
C MET A 14 -15.92 4.70 8.05
N ILE A 15 -16.05 3.58 7.35
CA ILE A 15 -15.43 3.39 6.02
C ILE A 15 -15.97 4.40 5.02
N GLY A 16 -17.27 4.65 5.01
CA GLY A 16 -17.90 5.65 4.13
C GLY A 16 -17.40 7.07 4.41
N GLU A 17 -17.26 7.45 5.67
CA GLU A 17 -16.73 8.76 6.09
C GLU A 17 -15.24 8.90 5.75
N ALA A 18 -14.44 7.87 5.99
CA ALA A 18 -13.04 7.85 5.59
C ALA A 18 -12.89 7.95 4.07
N LYS A 19 -13.70 7.20 3.31
CA LYS A 19 -13.72 7.28 1.85
C LYS A 19 -14.08 8.68 1.37
N TYR A 20 -15.13 9.28 1.94
CA TYR A 20 -15.52 10.65 1.62
C TYR A 20 -14.41 11.65 1.92
N PHE A 21 -13.74 11.52 3.09
CA PHE A 21 -12.62 12.37 3.46
C PHE A 21 -11.49 12.27 2.44
N PHE A 22 -11.02 11.07 2.12
CA PHE A 22 -9.92 10.90 1.17
C PHE A 22 -10.29 11.29 -0.28
N GLU A 23 -11.56 11.16 -0.69
CA GLU A 23 -11.99 11.47 -2.06
C GLU A 23 -12.41 12.93 -2.27
N ARG A 24 -12.99 13.60 -1.27
CA ARG A 24 -13.64 14.91 -1.44
C ARG A 24 -13.09 16.00 -0.55
N ASP A 25 -12.41 15.67 0.55
CA ASP A 25 -11.80 16.69 1.40
C ASP A 25 -10.43 17.11 0.84
N PRO A 26 -10.13 18.41 0.74
CA PRO A 26 -8.83 18.90 0.27
C PRO A 26 -7.64 18.38 1.09
N LEU A 27 -7.79 18.15 2.40
CA LEU A 27 -6.76 17.57 3.24
C LEU A 27 -6.61 16.07 2.97
N GLY A 28 -7.73 15.35 2.82
CA GLY A 28 -7.74 13.94 2.48
C GLY A 28 -7.05 13.66 1.14
N GLN A 29 -7.30 14.50 0.13
CA GLN A 29 -6.63 14.41 -1.17
C GLN A 29 -5.12 14.65 -1.08
N LYS A 30 -4.67 15.63 -0.26
CA LYS A 30 -3.23 15.83 0.00
C LYS A 30 -2.58 14.60 0.63
N VAL A 31 -3.27 13.93 1.55
CA VAL A 31 -2.77 12.68 2.16
C VAL A 31 -2.67 11.58 1.11
N VAL A 32 -3.67 11.44 0.24
CA VAL A 32 -3.64 10.48 -0.87
C VAL A 32 -2.45 10.74 -1.80
N ASP A 33 -2.19 11.99 -2.14
CA ASP A 33 -1.07 12.34 -3.02
C ASP A 33 0.29 12.06 -2.38
N LEU A 34 0.46 12.36 -1.08
CA LEU A 34 1.65 11.96 -0.34
C LEU A 34 1.84 10.43 -0.30
N LEU A 35 0.74 9.67 -0.18
CA LEU A 35 0.80 8.21 -0.21
C LEU A 35 1.20 7.67 -1.59
N LYS A 36 0.77 8.31 -2.67
CA LYS A 36 1.21 7.95 -4.04
C LYS A 36 2.69 8.23 -4.24
N GLU A 37 3.19 9.39 -3.80
CA GLU A 37 4.62 9.71 -3.86
C GLU A 37 5.44 8.67 -3.09
N LEU A 38 4.95 8.26 -1.91
CA LEU A 38 5.58 7.22 -1.12
C LEU A 38 5.55 5.85 -1.82
N GLU A 39 4.44 5.51 -2.48
CA GLU A 39 4.32 4.30 -3.29
C GLU A 39 5.38 4.24 -4.39
N GLU A 40 5.60 5.34 -5.13
CA GLU A 40 6.62 5.42 -6.17
C GLU A 40 8.03 5.15 -5.62
N VAL A 41 8.35 5.71 -4.45
CA VAL A 41 9.61 5.44 -3.74
C VAL A 41 9.73 3.96 -3.40
N PHE A 42 8.68 3.35 -2.86
CA PHE A 42 8.67 1.91 -2.57
C PHE A 42 8.81 1.04 -3.82
N GLN A 43 8.17 1.39 -4.93
CA GLN A 43 8.31 0.67 -6.18
C GLN A 43 9.74 0.75 -6.71
N LEU A 44 10.39 1.91 -6.61
CA LEU A 44 11.79 2.09 -6.99
C LEU A 44 12.71 1.23 -6.11
N LEU A 45 12.52 1.26 -4.79
CA LEU A 45 13.26 0.43 -3.83
C LEU A 45 13.07 -1.06 -4.13
N ARG A 46 11.83 -1.50 -4.38
CA ARG A 46 11.52 -2.88 -4.71
C ARG A 46 12.21 -3.33 -6.01
N LYS A 47 12.23 -2.47 -7.05
CA LYS A 47 12.95 -2.75 -8.30
C LYS A 47 14.45 -2.90 -8.05
N LYS A 48 15.07 -1.99 -7.30
CA LYS A 48 16.50 -2.06 -6.95
C LYS A 48 16.83 -3.34 -6.18
N LEU A 49 16.05 -3.65 -5.15
CA LEU A 49 16.21 -4.89 -4.36
C LEU A 49 16.08 -6.13 -5.26
N ARG A 50 15.05 -6.19 -6.11
CA ARG A 50 14.85 -7.32 -7.03
C ARG A 50 16.01 -7.49 -8.02
N THR A 51 16.56 -6.40 -8.54
CA THR A 51 17.71 -6.43 -9.45
C THR A 51 18.96 -6.90 -8.73
N ALA A 52 19.25 -6.37 -7.53
CA ALA A 52 20.41 -6.78 -6.73
C ALA A 52 20.33 -8.27 -6.36
N LEU A 53 19.19 -8.72 -5.83
CA LEU A 53 18.93 -10.13 -5.55
C LEU A 53 19.12 -11.02 -6.79
N LYS A 54 18.62 -10.59 -7.95
CA LYS A 54 18.77 -11.35 -9.20
C LYS A 54 20.22 -11.40 -9.68
N SER A 55 21.01 -10.35 -9.46
CA SER A 55 22.45 -10.33 -9.77
C SER A 55 23.19 -11.32 -8.88
N HIS A 56 23.00 -11.23 -7.56
CA HIS A 56 23.64 -12.13 -6.60
C HIS A 56 23.26 -13.59 -6.83
N LEU A 57 21.99 -13.88 -7.13
CA LEU A 57 21.58 -15.25 -7.46
C LEU A 57 22.21 -15.77 -8.76
N ARG A 58 22.44 -14.89 -9.75
CA ARG A 58 23.14 -15.28 -10.99
C ARG A 58 24.62 -15.55 -10.75
N GLU A 59 25.27 -14.73 -9.93
CA GLU A 59 26.66 -14.94 -9.51
C GLU A 59 26.81 -16.27 -8.76
N LEU A 60 25.95 -16.54 -7.76
CA LEU A 60 25.93 -17.81 -7.03
C LEU A 60 25.71 -19.03 -7.93
N VAL A 61 24.83 -18.93 -8.94
CA VAL A 61 24.60 -20.03 -9.91
C VAL A 61 25.78 -20.21 -10.87
N ALA A 62 26.51 -19.14 -11.19
CA ALA A 62 27.71 -19.20 -12.02
C ALA A 62 28.92 -19.75 -11.27
N GLU A 63 29.06 -19.43 -9.99
CA GLU A 63 30.14 -19.93 -9.11
C GLU A 63 29.93 -21.39 -8.66
N GLY A 64 28.66 -21.84 -8.59
CA GLY A 64 28.32 -23.23 -8.24
C GLY A 64 28.40 -24.22 -9.41
N LYS A 65 28.93 -23.82 -10.57
CA LYS A 65 29.05 -24.62 -11.78
C LYS A 65 30.50 -24.69 -12.24
#